data_AF-A0A5E4QY51-F1
#
_entry.id   AF-A0A5E4QY51-F1
#
_cell.length_a   1.000
_cell.length_b   1.000
_cell.length_c   1.000
_cell.angle_alpha   90.00
_cell.angle_beta   90.00
_cell.angle_gamma   90.00
#
_symmetry.space_group_name_H-M   'P 1'
#
loop_
_entity.id
_entity.type
_entity.pdbx_description
1 polymer ?
#
loop_
_entity_poly.entity_id
_entity_poly.type
_entity_poly.pdbx_seq_one_letter_code
_entity_poly.pdbx_strand_id
1 'polypeptide(L)'
;MMRYSYRLIRIANTNLCLNSRLYYSDKFKGKSLQGKDIKMFKSSVFNLEEASKEQVQEFLNSFDTVLSDCDADVMNYFRKLGKRVFYVTNNSTKVRADFALKAQDLGFIAEPEEILSTAYLVAHYLKGIGFKKKVYLIGSNGIGDDQIP
;
A
#
# COMPACT_ATOMS: atom_id res chain seq x y z
N MET A 1 -15.37 18.17 -4.97
CA MET A 1 -14.84 16.82 -5.26
C MET A 1 -13.34 16.83 -4.98
N MET A 2 -12.91 16.36 -3.79
CA MET A 2 -11.48 16.33 -3.43
C MET A 2 -10.76 15.32 -4.32
N ARG A 3 -9.83 15.80 -5.15
CA ARG A 3 -8.93 14.95 -5.93
C ARG A 3 -7.80 14.50 -5.01
N TYR A 4 -7.88 13.30 -4.48
CA TYR A 4 -6.73 12.66 -3.84
C TYR A 4 -5.74 12.22 -4.92
N SER A 5 -4.51 12.70 -4.84
CA SER A 5 -3.40 12.26 -5.69
C SER A 5 -2.70 11.11 -4.97
N TYR A 6 -2.83 9.89 -5.49
CA TYR A 6 -2.17 8.71 -4.94
C TYR A 6 -0.95 8.37 -5.80
N ARG A 7 0.21 8.16 -5.16
CA ARG A 7 1.45 7.73 -5.81
C ARG A 7 1.65 6.25 -5.51
N LEU A 8 1.52 5.39 -6.52
CA LEU A 8 1.68 3.95 -6.36
C LEU A 8 3.16 3.59 -6.48
N ILE A 9 3.80 3.30 -5.36
CA ILE A 9 5.18 2.81 -5.29
C ILE A 9 5.13 1.28 -5.38
N ARG A 10 5.72 0.69 -6.43
CA ARG A 10 5.88 -0.77 -6.54
C ARG A 10 7.25 -1.17 -6.02
N ILE A 11 7.31 -1.64 -4.78
CA ILE A 11 8.51 -2.31 -4.24
C ILE A 11 8.54 -3.72 -4.80
N ALA A 12 9.46 -4.01 -5.72
CA ALA A 12 9.63 -5.36 -6.27
C ALA A 12 10.70 -6.11 -5.49
N ASN A 13 10.28 -7.09 -4.69
CA ASN A 13 11.18 -7.95 -3.93
C ASN A 13 11.64 -9.09 -4.86
N THR A 14 12.83 -8.97 -5.46
CA THR A 14 13.41 -10.06 -6.27
C THR A 14 14.09 -11.08 -5.36
N ASN A 15 13.29 -12.05 -4.89
CA ASN A 15 13.66 -13.34 -4.29
C ASN A 15 14.53 -13.34 -3.01
N LEU A 16 13.95 -13.90 -1.94
CA LEU A 16 14.59 -14.36 -0.69
C LEU A 16 15.42 -13.32 0.08
N CYS A 17 14.80 -12.71 1.10
CA CYS A 17 15.32 -12.30 2.43
C CYS A 17 16.79 -11.84 2.65
N LEU A 18 17.59 -11.48 1.64
CA LEU A 18 18.98 -11.08 1.86
C LEU A 18 19.44 -9.85 1.07
N ASN A 19 18.65 -9.32 0.13
CA ASN A 19 18.95 -8.04 -0.54
C ASN A 19 17.65 -7.37 -1.01
N SER A 20 17.09 -6.49 -0.18
CA SER A 20 15.90 -5.70 -0.52
C SER A 20 16.25 -4.59 -1.52
N ARG A 21 15.93 -4.77 -2.80
CA ARG A 21 16.02 -3.72 -3.83
C ARG A 21 14.70 -2.96 -3.94
N LEU A 22 14.75 -1.64 -3.71
CA LEU A 22 13.59 -0.75 -3.83
C LEU A 22 13.55 -0.16 -5.24
N TYR A 23 12.45 -0.40 -5.95
CA TYR A 23 12.19 0.16 -7.29
C TYR A 23 11.03 1.15 -7.23
N TYR A 24 11.09 2.22 -8.03
CA TYR A 24 10.02 3.22 -8.10
C TYR A 24 9.61 3.50 -9.56
N SER A 25 8.32 3.79 -9.80
CA SER A 25 7.77 4.20 -11.10
C SER A 25 6.71 5.28 -10.94
N ASP A 26 6.92 6.45 -11.54
CA ASP A 26 5.89 7.48 -11.70
C ASP A 26 4.96 7.14 -12.88
N LYS A 27 3.66 6.98 -12.63
CA LYS A 27 2.63 7.11 -13.68
C LYS A 27 2.15 8.54 -13.76
N PHE A 28 2.77 9.35 -14.63
CA PHE A 28 2.22 10.65 -15.02
C PHE A 28 0.93 10.47 -15.84
N LYS A 29 -0.15 11.14 -15.42
CA LYS A 29 -1.42 11.24 -16.17
C LYS A 29 -1.18 12.01 -17.48
N GLY A 30 -1.68 11.45 -18.58
CA GLY A 30 -1.46 11.97 -19.93
C GLY A 30 -2.12 13.32 -20.23
N LYS A 31 -1.49 14.03 -21.17
CA LYS A 31 -2.16 14.80 -22.24
C LYS A 31 -1.44 14.47 -23.56
N SER A 32 -2.19 13.91 -24.50
CA SER A 32 -1.83 13.87 -25.91
C SER A 32 -2.04 15.26 -26.49
N LEU A 33 -0.96 15.90 -26.95
CA LEU A 33 -1.02 16.95 -27.97
C LEU A 33 0.18 16.76 -28.91
N GLN A 34 -0.13 16.74 -30.20
CA GLN A 34 0.70 16.36 -31.34
C GLN A 34 1.90 17.30 -31.55
N GLY A 35 3.06 16.73 -31.89
CA GLY A 35 4.23 17.45 -32.38
C GLY A 35 5.46 16.55 -32.37
N LYS A 36 6.12 16.41 -33.52
CA LYS A 36 7.24 15.51 -33.84
C LYS A 36 8.30 15.39 -32.72
N ASP A 37 8.26 14.28 -32.00
CA ASP A 37 9.41 13.60 -31.39
C ASP A 37 8.91 12.24 -30.91
N ILE A 38 9.59 11.14 -31.28
CA ILE A 38 9.32 9.82 -30.71
C ILE A 38 9.79 9.88 -29.25
N LYS A 39 8.95 10.39 -28.35
CA LYS A 39 9.19 10.31 -26.91
C LYS A 39 9.04 8.86 -26.48
N MET A 40 10.17 8.16 -26.50
CA MET A 40 10.40 6.89 -25.85
C MET A 40 9.87 6.99 -24.41
N PHE A 41 8.85 6.22 -24.06
CA PHE A 41 8.30 6.16 -22.70
C PHE A 41 9.36 5.55 -21.77
N LYS A 42 10.20 6.39 -21.17
CA LYS A 42 11.17 5.98 -20.17
C LYS A 42 10.41 5.73 -18.87
N SER A 43 10.03 4.48 -18.60
CA SER A 43 9.75 4.06 -17.23
C SER A 43 11.07 4.16 -16.47
N SER A 44 11.32 5.30 -15.81
CA SER A 44 12.53 5.51 -15.03
C SER A 44 12.42 4.73 -13.73
N VAL A 45 12.75 3.44 -13.82
CA VAL A 45 13.14 2.65 -12.65
C VAL A 45 14.33 3.37 -12.03
N PHE A 46 14.14 3.99 -10.87
CA PHE A 46 15.20 4.71 -10.14
C PHE A 46 15.79 3.76 -9.11
N ASN A 47 17.09 3.45 -9.23
CA ASN A 47 17.80 2.60 -8.27
C ASN A 47 18.20 3.44 -7.05
N LEU A 48 17.61 3.15 -5.90
CA LEU A 48 17.90 3.85 -4.65
C LEU A 48 19.31 3.54 -4.10
N GLU A 49 19.95 2.44 -4.50
CA GLU A 49 21.33 2.11 -4.10
C GLU A 49 22.35 3.06 -4.74
N GLU A 50 22.06 3.58 -5.93
CA GLU A 50 22.93 4.48 -6.70
C GLU A 50 22.60 5.96 -6.46
N ALA A 51 21.58 6.24 -5.64
CA ALA A 51 21.08 7.58 -5.41
C ALA A 51 21.95 8.36 -4.42
N SER A 52 22.09 9.67 -4.64
CA SER A 52 22.66 10.56 -3.64
C SER A 52 21.75 10.67 -2.41
N LYS A 53 22.30 11.10 -1.27
CA LYS A 53 21.51 11.29 -0.04
C LYS A 53 20.36 12.28 -0.26
N GLU A 54 20.58 13.31 -1.06
CA GLU A 54 19.58 14.32 -1.41
C GLU A 54 18.45 13.72 -2.24
N GLN A 55 18.78 12.86 -3.21
CA GLN A 55 17.78 12.18 -4.04
C GLN A 55 16.95 11.18 -3.23
N VAL A 56 17.57 10.46 -2.30
CA VAL A 56 16.85 9.58 -1.37
C VAL A 56 15.92 10.40 -0.50
N GLN A 57 16.38 11.55 0.03
CA GLN A 57 15.56 12.42 0.86
C GLN A 57 14.39 13.03 0.07
N GLU A 58 14.61 13.45 -1.17
CA GLU A 58 13.57 13.95 -2.07
C GLU A 58 12.52 12.87 -2.33
N PHE A 59 12.96 11.64 -2.60
CA PHE A 59 12.07 10.49 -2.75
C PHE A 59 11.26 10.25 -1.47
N LEU A 60 11.89 10.19 -0.30
CA LEU A 60 11.19 9.99 0.97
C LEU A 60 10.21 11.11 1.27
N ASN A 61 10.52 12.36 0.89
CA ASN A 61 9.65 13.52 1.10
C ASN A 61 8.48 13.59 0.11
N SER A 62 8.53 12.84 -0.99
CA SER A 62 7.52 12.89 -2.04
C SER A 62 6.20 12.16 -1.72
N PHE A 63 6.11 11.47 -0.57
CA PHE A 63 4.91 10.77 -0.13
C PHE A 63 4.75 10.80 1.38
N ASP A 64 3.51 10.79 1.85
CA ASP A 64 3.17 10.83 3.28
C ASP A 64 2.69 9.48 3.82
N THR A 65 2.31 8.55 2.94
CA THR A 65 1.58 7.34 3.31
C THR A 65 2.08 6.16 2.51
N VAL A 66 2.29 5.04 3.19
CA VAL A 66 2.82 3.79 2.64
C VAL A 66 1.80 2.69 2.88
N LEU A 67 1.47 1.95 1.81
CA LEU A 67 0.67 0.73 1.86
C LEU A 67 1.60 -0.42 1.45
N SER A 68 1.81 -1.40 2.32
CA SER A 68 2.68 -2.56 2.02
C SER A 68 2.07 -3.86 2.54
N ASP A 69 2.33 -4.96 1.82
CA ASP A 69 1.98 -6.33 2.22
C ASP A 69 3.13 -7.07 2.93
N CYS A 70 4.33 -6.49 2.99
CA CYS A 70 5.50 -7.17 3.54
C CYS A 70 6.61 -6.19 4.01
N ASP A 71 7.47 -6.70 4.89
CA ASP A 71 8.68 -6.10 5.49
C ASP A 71 8.48 -5.24 6.75
N ALA A 72 8.70 -5.83 7.93
CA ALA A 72 8.54 -5.14 9.22
C ALA A 72 9.57 -4.03 9.42
N ASP A 73 10.83 -4.27 9.04
CA ASP A 73 11.92 -3.33 9.29
C ASP A 73 11.76 -2.06 8.47
N VAL A 74 11.41 -2.21 7.18
CA VAL A 74 11.14 -1.10 6.27
C VAL A 74 9.93 -0.29 6.74
N MET A 75 8.84 -0.96 7.11
CA MET A 75 7.62 -0.28 7.54
C MET A 75 7.81 0.43 8.89
N ASN A 76 8.54 -0.17 9.82
CA ASN A 76 8.90 0.46 11.09
C ASN A 76 9.83 1.67 10.86
N TYR A 77 10.73 1.61 9.88
CA TYR A 77 11.56 2.76 9.48
C TYR A 77 10.71 3.90 8.91
N PHE A 78 9.78 3.61 8.00
CA PHE A 78 8.85 4.63 7.48
C PHE A 78 8.03 5.29 8.60
N ARG A 79 7.57 4.51 9.59
CA ARG A 79 6.88 5.05 10.76
C ARG A 79 7.78 5.99 11.57
N LYS A 80 9.05 5.63 11.80
CA LYS A 80 10.04 6.51 12.48
C LYS A 80 10.28 7.82 11.73
N LEU A 81 10.16 7.82 10.41
CA LEU A 81 10.20 9.02 9.56
C LEU A 81 8.90 9.84 9.57
N GLY A 82 7.91 9.47 10.40
CA GLY A 82 6.63 10.17 10.49
C GLY A 82 5.65 9.84 9.35
N LYS A 83 5.90 8.80 8.56
CA LYS A 83 4.96 8.36 7.50
C LYS A 83 3.80 7.60 8.12
N ARG A 84 2.62 7.72 7.51
CA ARG A 84 1.47 6.86 7.83
C ARG A 84 1.65 5.50 7.16
N VAL A 85 1.44 4.44 7.90
CA VAL A 85 1.67 3.06 7.46
C VAL A 85 0.37 2.29 7.50
N PHE A 86 0.06 1.58 6.41
CA PHE A 86 -1.05 0.64 6.32
C PHE A 86 -0.55 -0.70 5.80
N TYR A 87 -1.03 -1.77 6.40
CA TYR A 87 -0.71 -3.15 6.04
C TYR A 87 -1.82 -3.70 5.17
N VAL A 88 -1.50 -4.01 3.90
CA VAL A 88 -2.48 -4.54 2.94
C VAL A 88 -2.37 -6.05 2.87
N THR A 89 -3.51 -6.74 2.94
CA THR A 89 -3.53 -8.21 2.84
C THR A 89 -4.71 -8.69 2.03
N ASN A 90 -4.47 -9.70 1.19
CA ASN A 90 -5.53 -10.43 0.50
C ASN A 90 -6.09 -11.58 1.35
N ASN A 91 -5.57 -11.80 2.56
CA ASN A 91 -6.16 -12.76 3.47
C ASN A 91 -7.42 -12.17 4.10
N SER A 92 -8.57 -12.79 3.81
CA SER A 92 -9.88 -12.38 4.29
C SER A 92 -10.40 -13.28 5.41
N THR A 93 -9.62 -14.25 5.91
CA THR A 93 -10.15 -15.22 6.86
C THR A 93 -10.09 -14.77 8.32
N LYS A 94 -9.26 -13.77 8.64
CA LYS A 94 -9.03 -13.24 9.99
C LYS A 94 -9.61 -11.85 10.13
N VAL A 95 -10.11 -11.54 11.33
CA VAL A 95 -10.47 -10.16 11.70
C VAL A 95 -9.20 -9.30 11.85
N ARG A 96 -9.32 -7.99 11.66
CA ARG A 96 -8.17 -7.06 11.73
C ARG A 96 -7.42 -7.12 13.05
N ALA A 97 -8.11 -7.34 14.16
CA ALA A 97 -7.48 -7.46 15.48
C ALA A 97 -6.52 -8.65 15.56
N ASP A 98 -6.95 -9.84 15.10
CA ASP A 98 -6.12 -11.04 15.07
C ASP A 98 -4.92 -10.88 14.12
N PHE A 99 -5.12 -10.15 13.02
CA PHE A 99 -4.04 -9.84 12.09
C PHE A 99 -3.01 -8.89 12.72
N ALA A 100 -3.47 -7.84 13.41
CA ALA A 100 -2.60 -6.91 14.12
C ALA A 100 -1.77 -7.62 15.19
N LEU A 101 -2.38 -8.46 16.02
CA LEU A 101 -1.66 -9.29 17.00
C LEU A 101 -0.60 -10.17 16.33
N LYS A 102 -0.96 -10.83 15.22
CA LYS A 102 0.01 -11.68 14.51
C LYS A 102 1.14 -10.86 13.88
N ALA A 103 0.85 -9.65 13.40
CA ALA A 103 1.85 -8.76 12.85
C ALA A 103 2.80 -8.28 13.97
N GLN A 104 2.28 -7.95 15.15
CA GLN A 104 3.10 -7.60 16.32
C GLN A 104 4.04 -8.74 16.73
N ASP A 105 3.56 -10.00 16.75
CA ASP A 105 4.40 -11.18 17.00
C ASP A 105 5.55 -11.33 15.98
N LEU A 106 5.37 -10.79 14.77
CA LEU A 106 6.36 -10.82 13.69
C LEU A 106 7.25 -9.56 13.66
N GLY A 107 7.13 -8.67 14.64
CA GLY A 107 7.97 -7.47 14.78
C GLY A 107 7.41 -6.21 14.10
N PHE A 108 6.18 -6.24 13.59
CA PHE A 108 5.53 -5.06 13.02
C PHE A 108 4.94 -4.16 14.11
N ILE A 109 5.07 -2.84 13.97
CA ILE A 109 4.30 -1.88 14.78
C ILE A 109 2.96 -1.62 14.07
N ALA A 110 1.96 -2.43 14.42
CA ALA A 110 0.67 -2.47 13.74
C ALA A 110 -0.51 -2.36 14.71
N GLU A 111 -1.48 -1.50 14.36
CA GLU A 111 -2.79 -1.41 15.00
C GLU A 111 -3.90 -1.96 14.08
N PRO A 112 -5.05 -2.43 14.62
CA PRO A 112 -6.16 -2.96 13.81
C PRO A 112 -6.69 -1.97 12.74
N GLU A 113 -6.64 -0.67 13.00
CA GLU A 113 -7.07 0.40 12.09
C GLU A 113 -6.15 0.53 10.86
N GLU A 114 -4.93 0.01 10.97
CA GLU A 114 -3.90 0.09 9.94
C GLU A 114 -3.91 -1.15 9.03
N ILE A 115 -4.71 -2.17 9.38
CA ILE A 115 -4.88 -3.38 8.58
C ILE A 115 -5.97 -3.18 7.54
N LEU A 116 -5.60 -3.27 6.27
CA LEU A 116 -6.49 -3.21 5.12
C LEU A 116 -6.62 -4.59 4.49
N SER A 117 -7.58 -5.38 4.97
CA SER A 117 -7.94 -6.66 4.39
C SER A 117 -8.89 -6.49 3.19
N THR A 118 -8.91 -7.45 2.28
CA THR A 118 -9.88 -7.44 1.16
C THR A 118 -11.33 -7.49 1.63
N ALA A 119 -11.62 -8.22 2.71
CA ALA A 119 -12.93 -8.24 3.37
C ALA A 119 -13.36 -6.84 3.83
N TYR A 120 -12.49 -6.16 4.58
CA TYR A 120 -12.74 -4.81 5.09
C TYR A 120 -12.97 -3.80 3.96
N LEU A 121 -12.13 -3.84 2.90
CA LEU A 121 -12.25 -2.93 1.77
C LEU A 121 -13.54 -3.15 0.97
N VAL A 122 -13.98 -4.40 0.79
CA VAL A 122 -15.25 -4.72 0.12
C VAL A 122 -16.43 -4.21 0.94
N ALA A 123 -16.43 -4.44 2.25
CA ALA A 123 -17.47 -3.93 3.15
C ALA A 123 -17.54 -2.39 3.10
N HIS A 124 -16.39 -1.73 3.21
CA HIS A 124 -16.31 -0.27 3.14
C HIS A 124 -16.76 0.28 1.78
N TYR A 125 -16.43 -0.42 0.68
CA TYR A 125 -16.90 -0.06 -0.66
C TYR A 125 -18.42 -0.16 -0.78
N LEU A 126 -19.03 -1.27 -0.34
CA LEU A 126 -20.48 -1.46 -0.37
C LEU A 126 -21.20 -0.39 0.44
N LYS A 127 -20.66 -0.03 1.63
CA LYS A 127 -21.15 1.08 2.43
C LYS A 127 -21.04 2.41 1.68
N GLY A 128 -19.88 2.69 1.06
CA GLY A 128 -19.62 3.93 0.34
C GLY A 128 -20.53 4.18 -0.86
N ILE A 129 -21.00 3.11 -1.52
CA ILE A 129 -21.99 3.22 -2.60
C ILE A 129 -23.45 3.17 -2.11
N GLY A 130 -23.68 3.09 -0.79
CA GLY A 130 -25.01 3.03 -0.20
C GLY A 130 -25.76 1.74 -0.49
N PHE A 131 -25.06 0.60 -0.59
CA PHE A 131 -25.68 -0.70 -0.83
C PHE A 131 -26.52 -1.14 0.38
N LYS A 132 -27.81 -1.49 0.14
CA LYS A 132 -28.77 -1.86 1.20
C LYS A 132 -29.43 -3.23 1.03
N LYS A 133 -29.01 -4.02 0.04
CA LYS A 133 -29.58 -5.36 -0.20
C LYS A 133 -28.84 -6.40 0.65
N LYS A 134 -29.37 -7.62 0.66
CA LYS A 134 -28.71 -8.76 1.30
C LYS A 134 -27.44 -9.13 0.51
N VAL A 135 -26.36 -9.39 1.24
CA VAL A 135 -25.11 -9.95 0.69
C VAL A 135 -25.06 -11.42 1.05
N TYR A 136 -24.71 -12.27 0.08
CA TYR A 136 -24.40 -13.67 0.35
C TYR A 136 -22.91 -13.78 0.65
N LEU A 137 -22.57 -14.21 1.86
CA LEU A 137 -21.19 -14.30 2.32
C LEU A 137 -20.67 -15.73 2.14
N ILE A 138 -19.51 -15.86 1.48
CA ILE A 138 -18.79 -17.13 1.34
C ILE A 138 -17.41 -16.95 1.95
N GLY A 139 -17.11 -17.70 3.00
CA GLY A 139 -15.82 -17.68 3.69
C GLY A 139 -15.98 -17.95 5.18
N SER A 140 -14.92 -17.67 5.94
CA SER A 140 -14.89 -17.82 7.40
C SER A 140 -15.51 -16.63 8.12
N ASN A 141 -15.82 -16.82 9.41
CA ASN A 141 -16.45 -15.81 10.27
C ASN A 141 -15.71 -14.46 10.29
N GLY A 142 -14.40 -14.44 10.09
CA GLY A 142 -13.61 -13.20 10.03
C GLY A 142 -14.07 -12.18 8.98
N ILE A 143 -14.79 -12.59 7.93
CA ILE A 143 -15.34 -11.65 6.92
C ILE A 143 -16.62 -10.96 7.43
N GLY A 144 -17.39 -11.63 8.30
CA GLY A 144 -18.64 -11.10 8.85
C GLY A 144 -18.44 -10.27 10.12
N ASP A 145 -17.42 -10.61 10.91
CA ASP A 145 -17.18 -10.05 12.25
C ASP A 145 -16.31 -8.78 12.24
N ASP A 146 -15.55 -8.54 11.17
CA ASP A 146 -14.81 -7.30 10.98
C ASP A 146 -15.83 -6.18 10.78
N GLN A 147 -16.19 -5.53 11.90
CA GLN A 147 -17.34 -4.65 12.01
C GLN A 147 -17.39 -3.68 10.83
N ILE A 148 -18.40 -3.89 9.99
CA ILE A 148 -18.96 -2.89 9.10
C ILE A 148 -19.65 -1.91 10.04
N PRO A 149 -19.11 -0.70 10.29
CA PRO A 149 -19.86 0.29 11.06
C PRO A 149 -21.15 0.70 10.34
#